data_AF-A0A6B1D6U8-F1
#
_entry.id   AF-A0A6B1D6U8-F1
#
_cell.length_a   1.000
_cell.length_b   1.000
_cell.length_c   1.000
_cell.angle_alpha   90.00
_cell.angle_beta   90.00
_cell.angle_gamma   90.00
#
_symmetry.space_group_name_H-M   'P 1'
#
loop_
_entity.id
_entity.type
_entity.pdbx_description
1 polymer ?
#
loop_
_entity_poly.entity_id
_entity_poly.type
_entity_poly.pdbx_seq_one_letter_code
_entity_poly.pdbx_strand_id
1 'polypeptide(L)'
;MSEINKSKGYPNFALAIAEGRTVHDAANAAGFSERTGYRRLEKKEWQDAIQEIRVLMVEQTIDFMSSNLHDTLETVKKLMEKADSDSVKLGAAKTILQMVIAQIKQLDLSRGDETPVKPEKKLDFRALSNEEIKLFLTLMAKMQGENEPGS
;
A
#
# COMPACT_ATOMS: atom_id res chain seq x y z
N MET A 1 -25.79 -9.11 17.14
CA MET A 1 -25.88 -7.63 17.14
C MET A 1 -25.49 -7.13 18.53
N SER A 2 -24.36 -6.44 18.64
CA SER A 2 -23.80 -5.99 19.94
C SER A 2 -24.71 -4.96 20.62
N GLU A 3 -24.78 -4.97 21.96
CA GLU A 3 -25.52 -3.99 22.80
C GLU A 3 -25.11 -2.53 22.50
N ILE A 4 -23.88 -2.32 22.03
CA ILE A 4 -23.35 -1.01 21.65
C ILE A 4 -24.12 -0.39 20.49
N ASN A 5 -24.65 -1.19 19.56
CA ASN A 5 -25.34 -0.67 18.38
C ASN A 5 -26.63 0.10 18.77
N LYS A 6 -27.15 -0.14 19.97
CA LYS A 6 -28.30 0.57 20.56
C LYS A 6 -27.90 1.76 21.44
N SER A 7 -26.61 1.92 21.72
CA SER A 7 -26.12 3.01 22.58
C SER A 7 -26.18 4.35 21.86
N LYS A 8 -26.74 5.37 22.53
CA LYS A 8 -26.86 6.75 22.00
C LYS A 8 -25.54 7.25 21.42
N GLY A 9 -25.50 7.70 20.16
CA GLY A 9 -24.30 8.27 19.54
C GLY A 9 -23.35 7.24 18.92
N TYR A 10 -23.65 5.94 19.00
CA TYR A 10 -23.15 4.96 18.04
C TYR A 10 -23.89 5.14 16.70
N PRO A 11 -23.24 4.97 15.53
CA PRO A 11 -21.82 4.65 15.32
C PRO A 11 -20.87 5.85 15.38
N ASN A 12 -21.40 7.07 15.33
CA ASN A 12 -20.62 8.30 15.12
C ASN A 12 -19.45 8.50 16.11
N PHE A 13 -19.64 8.18 17.39
CA PHE A 13 -18.56 8.27 18.38
C PHE A 13 -17.42 7.29 18.09
N ALA A 14 -17.76 6.03 17.77
CA ALA A 14 -16.77 5.00 17.54
C ALA A 14 -15.94 5.31 16.29
N LEU A 15 -16.60 5.78 15.22
CA LEU A 15 -15.94 6.24 14.00
C LEU A 15 -15.01 7.43 14.26
N ALA A 16 -15.49 8.47 14.96
CA ALA A 16 -14.69 9.65 15.26
C ALA A 16 -13.42 9.34 16.08
N ILE A 17 -13.49 8.39 17.02
CA ILE A 17 -12.32 7.93 17.77
C ILE A 17 -11.42 7.04 16.91
N ALA A 18 -11.98 6.23 16.01
CA ALA A 18 -11.21 5.43 15.06
C ALA A 18 -10.38 6.31 14.12
N GLU A 19 -10.94 7.44 13.67
CA GLU A 19 -10.28 8.50 12.89
C GLU A 19 -9.20 9.27 13.66
N GLY A 20 -9.08 9.07 14.98
CA GLY A 20 -8.08 9.74 15.82
C GLY A 20 -8.49 11.11 16.36
N ARG A 21 -9.79 11.47 16.31
CA ARG A 21 -10.28 12.70 16.94
C ARG A 21 -10.18 12.63 18.46
N THR A 22 -10.18 13.80 19.10
CA THR A 22 -10.20 13.88 20.56
C THR A 22 -11.52 13.35 21.12
N VAL A 23 -11.52 12.89 22.38
CA VAL A 23 -12.75 12.43 23.07
C VAL A 23 -13.79 13.54 23.13
N HIS A 24 -13.34 14.78 23.33
CA HIS A 24 -14.17 15.98 23.30
C HIS A 24 -14.90 16.13 21.96
N ASP A 25 -14.15 16.16 20.85
CA ASP A 25 -14.73 16.35 19.51
C ASP A 25 -15.64 15.20 19.10
N ALA A 26 -15.24 13.96 19.41
CA ALA A 26 -16.03 12.78 19.14
C ALA A 26 -17.35 12.76 19.93
N ALA A 27 -17.30 13.13 21.22
CA ALA A 27 -18.49 13.17 22.08
C ALA A 27 -19.48 14.26 21.62
N ASN A 28 -18.95 15.45 21.27
CA ASN A 28 -19.74 16.54 20.70
C ASN A 28 -20.42 16.11 19.39
N ALA A 29 -19.67 15.50 18.48
CA ALA A 29 -20.20 14.99 17.21
C ALA A 29 -21.26 13.88 17.41
N ALA A 30 -21.16 13.13 18.51
CA ALA A 30 -22.09 12.05 18.85
C ALA A 30 -23.26 12.48 19.76
N GLY A 31 -23.34 13.77 20.12
CA GLY A 31 -24.47 14.35 20.87
C GLY A 31 -24.53 13.95 22.35
N PHE A 32 -23.38 13.78 23.00
CA PHE A 32 -23.29 13.54 24.44
C PHE A 32 -22.07 14.19 25.09
N SER A 33 -22.02 14.21 26.43
CA SER A 33 -20.94 14.87 27.17
C SER A 33 -19.61 14.12 27.10
N GLU A 34 -18.50 14.85 27.13
CA GLU A 34 -17.14 14.29 27.16
C GLU A 34 -16.93 13.25 28.28
N ARG A 35 -17.48 13.49 29.48
CA ARG A 35 -17.50 12.51 30.58
C ARG A 35 -18.14 11.18 30.19
N THR A 36 -19.21 11.22 29.39
CA THR A 36 -19.85 10.00 28.86
C THR A 36 -18.95 9.30 27.85
N GLY A 37 -18.18 10.05 27.05
CA GLY A 37 -17.17 9.54 26.14
C GLY A 37 -16.09 8.76 26.87
N TYR A 38 -15.44 9.36 27.88
CA TYR A 38 -14.43 8.69 28.69
C TYR A 38 -14.96 7.41 29.36
N ARG A 39 -16.13 7.49 30.01
CA ARG A 39 -16.76 6.30 30.63
C ARG A 39 -17.04 5.18 29.64
N ARG A 40 -17.32 5.49 28.37
CA ARG A 40 -17.54 4.48 27.33
C ARG A 40 -16.24 3.86 26.87
N LEU A 41 -15.17 4.64 26.74
CA LEU A 41 -13.84 4.14 26.36
C LEU A 41 -13.22 3.22 27.42
N GLU A 42 -13.66 3.31 28.68
CA GLU A 42 -13.29 2.34 29.73
C GLU A 42 -13.93 0.96 29.52
N LYS A 43 -15.01 0.86 28.74
CA LYS A 43 -15.68 -0.40 28.50
C LYS A 43 -15.04 -1.15 27.35
N LYS A 44 -14.69 -2.42 27.60
CA LYS A 44 -14.11 -3.33 26.59
C LYS A 44 -14.92 -3.40 25.31
N GLU A 45 -16.25 -3.42 25.42
CA GLU A 45 -17.15 -3.47 24.27
C GLU A 45 -16.89 -2.32 23.27
N TRP A 46 -16.69 -1.08 23.75
CA TRP A 46 -16.42 0.08 22.90
C TRP A 46 -15.01 0.05 22.32
N GLN A 47 -14.04 -0.42 23.10
CA GLN A 47 -12.66 -0.59 22.62
C GLN A 47 -12.61 -1.59 21.46
N ASP A 48 -13.33 -2.71 21.59
CA ASP A 48 -13.41 -3.74 20.56
C ASP A 48 -14.09 -3.18 19.29
N ALA A 49 -15.19 -2.45 19.44
CA ALA A 49 -15.88 -1.83 18.30
C ALA A 49 -15.04 -0.77 17.57
N ILE A 50 -14.28 0.05 18.31
CA ILE A 50 -13.35 1.02 17.69
C ILE A 50 -12.24 0.30 16.94
N GLN A 51 -11.71 -0.78 17.51
CA GLN A 51 -10.67 -1.57 16.87
C GLN A 51 -11.18 -2.25 15.59
N GLU A 52 -12.39 -2.78 15.60
CA GLU A 52 -13.05 -3.35 14.42
C GLU A 52 -13.20 -2.30 13.30
N ILE A 53 -13.67 -1.10 13.63
CA ILE A 53 -13.76 0.01 12.65
C ILE A 53 -12.38 0.35 12.08
N ARG A 54 -11.33 0.40 12.91
CA ARG A 54 -9.96 0.67 12.43
C ARG A 54 -9.47 -0.40 11.45
N VAL A 55 -9.73 -1.67 11.74
CA VAL A 55 -9.38 -2.77 10.83
C VAL A 55 -10.09 -2.59 9.49
N LEU A 56 -11.40 -2.34 9.51
CA LEU A 56 -12.19 -2.10 8.30
C LEU A 56 -11.70 -0.89 7.51
N MET A 57 -11.31 0.21 8.18
CA MET A 57 -10.75 1.39 7.51
C MET A 57 -9.43 1.07 6.81
N VAL A 58 -8.56 0.28 7.45
CA VAL A 58 -7.29 -0.15 6.85
C VAL A 58 -7.54 -1.06 5.66
N GLU A 59 -8.42 -2.04 5.78
CA GLU A 59 -8.81 -2.93 4.68
C GLU A 59 -9.35 -2.13 3.48
N GLN A 60 -10.30 -1.22 3.72
CA GLN A 60 -10.84 -0.34 2.67
C GLN A 60 -9.77 0.55 2.04
N THR A 61 -8.82 1.04 2.82
CA THR A 61 -7.70 1.84 2.30
C THR A 61 -6.79 0.98 1.45
N ILE A 62 -6.50 -0.25 1.85
CA ILE A 62 -5.71 -1.20 1.06
C ILE A 62 -6.42 -1.54 -0.25
N ASP A 63 -7.72 -1.79 -0.23
CA ASP A 63 -8.52 -2.07 -1.43
C ASP A 63 -8.55 -0.87 -2.38
N PHE A 64 -8.76 0.33 -1.82
CA PHE A 64 -8.70 1.58 -2.58
C PHE A 64 -7.32 1.78 -3.19
N MET A 65 -6.24 1.67 -2.41
CA MET A 65 -4.87 1.80 -2.91
C MET A 65 -4.59 0.76 -4.00
N SER A 66 -4.97 -0.50 -3.77
CA SER A 66 -4.77 -1.59 -4.72
C SER A 66 -5.49 -1.35 -6.05
N SER A 67 -6.70 -0.81 -6.00
CA SER A 67 -7.48 -0.44 -7.18
C SER A 67 -6.89 0.77 -7.93
N ASN A 68 -6.23 1.68 -7.22
CA ASN A 68 -5.61 2.89 -7.78
C ASN A 68 -4.10 2.72 -8.08
N LEU A 69 -3.51 1.57 -7.75
CA LEU A 69 -2.10 1.26 -8.07
C LEU A 69 -1.89 1.30 -9.58
N HIS A 70 -2.86 0.86 -10.38
CA HIS A 70 -2.79 0.91 -11.83
C HIS A 70 -2.65 2.35 -12.35
N ASP A 71 -3.47 3.27 -11.85
CA ASP A 71 -3.43 4.70 -12.25
C ASP A 71 -2.13 5.38 -11.81
N THR A 72 -1.61 4.97 -10.65
CA THR A 72 -0.29 5.41 -10.17
C THR A 72 0.82 4.92 -11.11
N LEU A 73 0.81 3.65 -11.49
CA LEU A 73 1.78 3.07 -12.44
C LEU A 73 1.68 3.72 -13.82
N GLU A 74 0.47 4.02 -14.29
CA GLU A 74 0.24 4.74 -15.54
C GLU A 74 0.82 6.17 -15.48
N THR A 75 0.71 6.84 -14.34
CA THR A 75 1.33 8.15 -14.11
C THR A 75 2.86 8.05 -14.15
N VAL A 76 3.44 7.04 -13.51
CA VAL A 76 4.90 6.82 -13.53
C VAL A 76 5.40 6.46 -14.93
N LYS A 77 4.64 5.65 -15.68
CA LYS A 77 4.91 5.34 -17.10
C LYS A 77 4.89 6.60 -17.95
N LYS A 78 3.88 7.46 -17.79
CA LYS A 78 3.81 8.75 -18.49
C LYS A 78 5.00 9.65 -18.18
N LEU A 79 5.48 9.66 -16.93
CA LEU A 79 6.70 10.40 -16.57
C LEU A 79 7.94 9.83 -17.27
N MET A 80 8.05 8.51 -17.42
CA MET A 80 9.16 7.90 -18.18
C MET A 80 9.12 8.26 -19.67
N GLU A 81 7.93 8.28 -20.27
CA GLU A 81 7.76 8.54 -21.70
C GLU A 81 7.89 10.02 -22.05
N LYS A 82 7.26 10.89 -21.25
CA LYS A 82 6.97 12.28 -21.63
C LYS A 82 7.76 13.35 -20.89
N ALA A 83 8.48 13.01 -19.82
CA ALA A 83 9.28 14.03 -19.14
C ALA A 83 10.41 14.52 -20.07
N ASP A 84 10.75 15.80 -20.03
CA ASP A 84 11.90 16.32 -20.77
C ASP A 84 13.23 16.05 -20.06
N SER A 85 13.18 15.84 -18.74
CA SER A 85 14.36 15.61 -17.91
C SER A 85 14.68 14.12 -17.77
N ASP A 86 15.87 13.73 -18.20
CA ASP A 86 16.39 12.36 -18.03
C ASP A 86 16.45 11.93 -16.55
N SER A 87 16.67 12.89 -15.63
CA SER A 87 16.64 12.62 -14.19
C SER A 87 15.26 12.19 -13.71
N VAL A 88 14.20 12.82 -14.24
CA VAL A 88 12.80 12.48 -13.93
C VAL A 88 12.43 11.12 -14.52
N LYS A 89 12.84 10.83 -15.76
CA LYS A 89 12.65 9.50 -16.37
C LYS A 89 13.33 8.39 -15.58
N LEU A 90 14.59 8.61 -15.20
CA LEU A 90 15.36 7.64 -14.41
C LEU A 90 14.78 7.47 -13.00
N GLY A 91 14.30 8.54 -12.38
CA GLY A 91 13.60 8.48 -11.10
C GLY A 91 12.36 7.61 -11.18
N ALA A 92 11.51 7.85 -12.18
CA ALA A 92 10.31 7.07 -12.44
C ALA A 92 10.62 5.59 -12.69
N ALA A 93 11.62 5.28 -13.53
CA ALA A 93 12.05 3.90 -13.79
C ALA A 93 12.56 3.20 -12.51
N LYS A 94 13.33 3.90 -11.67
CA LYS A 94 13.80 3.37 -10.39
C LYS A 94 12.64 3.07 -9.44
N THR A 95 11.64 3.95 -9.36
CA THR A 95 10.45 3.74 -8.52
C THR A 95 9.72 2.46 -8.92
N ILE A 96 9.48 2.23 -10.22
CA ILE A 96 8.84 0.99 -10.70
C ILE A 96 9.68 -0.24 -10.32
N LEU A 97 10.99 -0.22 -10.57
CA LEU A 97 11.88 -1.34 -10.24
C LEU A 97 11.90 -1.66 -8.74
N GLN A 98 11.91 -0.63 -7.88
CA GLN A 98 11.84 -0.81 -6.43
C GLN A 98 10.53 -1.46 -5.99
N MET A 99 9.39 -1.07 -6.59
CA MET A 99 8.09 -1.67 -6.31
C MET A 99 8.04 -3.14 -6.73
N VAL A 100 8.56 -3.49 -7.91
CA VAL A 100 8.64 -4.88 -8.39
C VAL A 100 9.52 -5.75 -7.50
N ILE A 101 10.69 -5.25 -7.09
CA ILE A 101 11.61 -5.99 -6.19
C ILE A 101 10.96 -6.24 -4.83
N ALA A 102 10.25 -5.25 -4.28
CA ALA A 102 9.54 -5.41 -3.02
C ALA A 102 8.44 -6.49 -3.12
N GLN A 103 7.71 -6.53 -4.24
CA GLN A 103 6.67 -7.53 -4.47
C GLN A 103 7.24 -8.94 -4.65
N ILE A 104 8.33 -9.10 -5.40
CA ILE A 104 9.01 -10.40 -5.56
C ILE A 104 9.46 -10.92 -4.20
N LYS A 105 10.08 -10.07 -3.37
CA LYS A 105 10.49 -10.44 -2.00
C LYS A 105 9.33 -10.91 -1.14
N GLN A 106 8.16 -10.26 -1.23
CA GLN A 106 6.96 -10.69 -0.50
C GLN A 106 6.46 -12.06 -0.98
N LEU A 107 6.48 -12.31 -2.29
CA LEU A 107 6.08 -13.60 -2.86
C LEU A 107 7.04 -14.73 -2.46
N ASP A 108 8.34 -14.44 -2.39
CA ASP A 108 9.35 -15.39 -1.91
C ASP A 108 9.18 -15.69 -0.41
N LEU A 109 8.81 -14.69 0.40
CA LEU A 109 8.51 -14.87 1.83
C LEU A 109 7.23 -15.67 2.10
N SER A 110 6.30 -15.69 1.14
CA SER A 110 5.00 -16.37 1.26
C SER A 110 5.05 -17.84 0.83
N ARG A 111 6.11 -18.25 0.12
CA ARG A 111 6.41 -19.63 -0.25
C ARG A 111 7.21 -20.30 0.87
N GLY A 112 6.53 -20.70 1.94
CA GLY A 112 7.09 -21.63 2.91
C GLY A 112 7.47 -22.93 2.20
N ASP A 113 8.66 -23.43 2.47
CA ASP A 113 9.38 -24.51 1.77
C ASP A 113 10.01 -24.13 0.42
N GLU A 114 11.11 -23.39 0.49
CA GLU A 114 12.36 -23.72 -0.21
C GLU A 114 13.50 -22.91 0.44
N THR A 115 14.62 -23.59 0.72
CA THR A 115 15.82 -22.99 1.30
C THR A 115 16.15 -21.65 0.63
N PRO A 116 16.49 -20.59 1.39
CA PRO A 116 16.76 -19.28 0.79
C PRO A 116 17.86 -19.45 -0.23
N VAL A 117 17.52 -19.28 -1.52
CA VAL A 117 18.50 -19.13 -2.59
C VAL A 117 19.18 -17.80 -2.30
N LYS A 118 20.27 -17.89 -1.53
CA LYS A 118 21.15 -16.76 -1.24
C LYS A 118 21.59 -16.22 -2.60
N PRO A 119 21.23 -14.99 -2.98
CA PRO A 119 21.68 -14.46 -4.25
C PRO A 119 23.21 -14.41 -4.20
N GLU A 120 23.87 -15.27 -4.99
CA GLU A 120 25.33 -15.41 -4.99
C GLU A 120 26.06 -14.11 -5.36
N LYS A 121 25.33 -13.16 -5.94
CA LYS A 121 25.80 -11.80 -6.17
C LYS A 121 24.74 -10.81 -5.68
N LYS A 122 25.14 -9.87 -4.82
CA LYS A 122 24.39 -8.61 -4.65
C LYS A 122 24.28 -8.00 -6.04
N LEU A 123 23.07 -7.87 -6.57
CA LEU A 123 22.83 -7.17 -7.83
C LEU A 123 23.19 -5.70 -7.61
N ASP A 124 24.42 -5.32 -7.96
CA ASP A 124 24.89 -3.95 -7.91
C ASP A 124 24.49 -3.25 -9.22
N PHE A 125 23.36 -2.54 -9.19
CA PHE A 125 22.85 -1.80 -10.34
C PHE A 125 23.77 -0.66 -10.81
N ARG A 126 24.84 -0.34 -10.08
CA ARG A 126 25.87 0.62 -10.51
C ARG A 126 26.94 -0.01 -11.40
N ALA A 127 26.98 -1.34 -11.50
CA ALA A 127 28.01 -2.11 -12.20
C ALA A 127 27.44 -3.01 -13.31
N LEU A 128 26.21 -2.78 -13.77
CA LEU A 128 25.66 -3.52 -14.91
C LEU A 128 26.49 -3.18 -16.16
N SER A 129 27.14 -4.19 -16.71
CA SER A 129 27.84 -4.07 -17.98
C SER A 129 26.84 -3.78 -19.10
N ASN A 130 27.31 -3.16 -20.18
CA ASN A 130 26.47 -2.89 -21.36
C ASN A 130 25.82 -4.17 -21.93
N GLU A 131 26.43 -5.34 -21.71
CA GLU A 131 25.86 -6.63 -22.10
C GLU A 131 24.69 -7.05 -21.20
N GLU A 132 24.78 -6.84 -19.89
CA GLU A 132 23.69 -7.15 -18.96
C GLU A 132 22.49 -6.21 -19.15
N ILE A 133 22.75 -4.95 -19.49
CA ILE A 133 21.69 -3.99 -19.86
C ILE A 133 21.01 -4.44 -21.16
N LYS A 134 21.77 -4.85 -22.18
CA LYS A 134 21.22 -5.39 -23.43
C LYS A 134 20.38 -6.63 -23.18
N LEU A 135 20.87 -7.58 -22.38
CA LEU A 135 20.17 -8.81 -22.07
C LEU A 135 18.82 -8.53 -21.36
N PHE A 136 18.81 -7.58 -20.43
CA PHE A 136 17.58 -7.16 -19.75
C PHE A 136 16.58 -6.52 -20.72
N LEU A 137 17.03 -5.63 -21.61
CA LEU A 137 16.17 -4.99 -22.60
C LEU A 137 15.61 -6.00 -23.63
N THR A 138 16.42 -6.94 -24.11
CA THR A 138 15.97 -8.02 -25.00
C THR A 138 14.95 -8.92 -24.31
N LEU A 139 15.14 -9.23 -23.03
CA LEU A 139 14.18 -10.01 -22.25
C LEU A 139 12.84 -9.27 -22.09
N MET A 140 12.89 -7.96 -21.82
CA MET A 140 11.70 -7.12 -21.72
C MET A 140 10.96 -6.99 -23.05
N ALA A 141 11.67 -6.81 -24.17
CA ALA A 141 11.08 -6.78 -25.51
C ALA A 141 10.38 -8.10 -25.87
N LYS A 142 11.01 -9.23 -25.53
CA LYS A 142 10.44 -10.57 -25.75
C LYS A 142 9.21 -10.84 -24.89
N MET A 143 9.17 -10.32 -23.66
CA MET A 143 7.97 -10.39 -22.79
C MET A 143 6.84 -9.48 -23.27
N GLN A 144 7.15 -8.42 -24.02
CA GLN A 144 6.17 -7.51 -24.61
C GLN A 144 5.65 -7.98 -25.99
N GLY A 145 6.12 -9.13 -26.50
CA GLY A 145 5.65 -9.70 -27.76
C GLY A 145 6.15 -8.97 -29.00
N GLU A 146 7.16 -8.10 -28.87
CA GLU A 146 7.85 -7.52 -30.01
C GLU A 146 8.90 -8.53 -30.51
N ASN A 147 8.54 -9.28 -31.55
CA ASN A 147 9.51 -10.01 -32.36
C ASN A 147 10.52 -8.99 -32.92
N GLU A 148 11.81 -9.25 -32.73
CA GLU A 148 12.87 -8.52 -33.43
C GLU A 148 12.59 -8.53 -34.94
N PRO A 149 12.67 -7.38 -35.66
CA PRO A 149 12.76 -7.42 -37.11
C PRO A 149 14.10 -8.03 -37.46
N GLY A 150 14.05 -9.15 -38.18
CA GLY A 150 15.23 -9.95 -38.48
C GLY A 150 16.26 -9.28 -39.37
N SER A 151 17.42 -9.96 -39.40
CA SER A 151 18.63 -9.82 -40.24
C SER A 151 19.79 -9.09 -39.57
#